data_AF-A0AAE9IX20-F1
#
_entry.id   AF-A0AAE9IX20-F1
#
_cell.length_a   1.000
_cell.length_b   1.000
_cell.length_c   1.000
_cell.angle_alpha   90.00
_cell.angle_beta   90.00
_cell.angle_gamma   90.00
#
_symmetry.space_group_name_H-M   'P 1'
#
loop_
_entity.id
_entity.type
_entity.pdbx_description
1 polymer ?
#
loop_
_entity_poly.entity_id
_entity_poly.type
_entity_poly.pdbx_seq_one_letter_code
_entity_poly.pdbx_strand_id
1 'polypeptide(L)'
;MPKVRQFSVHELENNGKIFISIVFDEIVTHISSDIDSNLVKIERSGKSEKTETGDIHQIASDICNEFIENGLLESENFQIDKTKIPVPSNLQKIRCSRFSSAFLGDQKVIKWLEKLDGGVEILKLTENGVIKGLGTMEQLKNVTKELIAVGCDISDEELENLRDDYCRLVLHSEKLTEKGVKRALENYLEQPQKAGNVFDVRFKASSTDFDKNDLFKGLMKAEITWEQYFSFKISYSLNCGKILEYDGFYFDLENGLHSVKIMIPMDWKPRLRDGNTV
;
A
#
# COMPACT_ATOMS: atom_id res chain seq x y z
N MET A 1 -13.72 17.29 -21.26
CA MET A 1 -13.39 16.03 -21.94
C MET A 1 -14.34 14.89 -21.60
N PRO A 2 -14.45 13.82 -22.40
CA PRO A 2 -15.03 12.56 -21.93
C PRO A 2 -14.22 12.03 -20.74
N LYS A 3 -14.92 11.45 -19.75
CA LYS A 3 -14.28 10.81 -18.59
C LYS A 3 -13.46 9.61 -19.08
N VAL A 4 -12.14 9.72 -18.98
CA VAL A 4 -11.19 8.67 -19.39
C VAL A 4 -11.34 7.49 -18.43
N ARG A 5 -11.23 6.27 -18.91
CA ARG A 5 -11.42 5.08 -18.06
C ARG A 5 -10.18 4.82 -17.18
N GLN A 6 -8.99 5.03 -17.72
CA GLN A 6 -7.73 4.73 -17.04
C GLN A 6 -6.66 5.79 -17.32
N PHE A 7 -6.06 6.30 -16.25
CA PHE A 7 -4.75 6.93 -16.28
C PHE A 7 -3.80 6.10 -15.42
N SER A 8 -2.65 5.71 -15.97
CA SER A 8 -1.61 5.10 -15.13
C SER A 8 -0.18 5.43 -15.54
N VAL A 9 0.70 5.50 -14.55
CA VAL A 9 2.14 5.64 -14.75
C VAL A 9 2.86 4.52 -14.01
N HIS A 10 3.73 3.82 -14.74
CA HIS A 10 4.53 2.72 -14.22
C HIS A 10 5.99 2.90 -14.60
N GLU A 11 6.89 2.65 -13.65
CA GLU A 11 8.32 2.68 -13.89
C GLU A 11 8.98 1.34 -13.57
N LEU A 12 9.96 0.97 -14.39
CA LEU A 12 10.76 -0.23 -14.24
C LEU A 12 12.22 0.11 -14.55
N GLU A 13 13.11 -0.25 -13.63
CA GLU A 13 14.55 -0.28 -13.88
C GLU A 13 14.97 -1.72 -14.21
N ASN A 14 15.64 -1.92 -15.35
CA ASN A 14 16.10 -3.24 -15.76
C ASN A 14 17.36 -3.13 -16.63
N ASN A 15 18.38 -3.95 -16.34
CA ASN A 15 19.62 -4.06 -17.12
C ASN A 15 20.28 -2.70 -17.45
N GLY A 16 20.37 -1.79 -16.48
CA GLY A 16 21.00 -0.49 -16.66
C GLY A 16 20.14 0.53 -17.42
N LYS A 17 18.84 0.27 -17.57
CA LYS A 17 17.88 1.16 -18.25
C LYS A 17 16.68 1.47 -17.38
N ILE A 18 16.14 2.67 -17.55
CA ILE A 18 14.87 3.11 -16.97
C ILE A 18 13.80 3.06 -18.06
N PHE A 19 12.65 2.46 -17.75
CA PHE A 19 11.47 2.43 -18.59
C PHE A 19 10.29 3.03 -17.84
N ILE A 20 9.67 4.05 -18.40
CA ILE A 20 8.44 4.66 -17.88
C ILE A 20 7.33 4.42 -18.92
N SER A 21 6.19 3.92 -18.47
CA SER A 21 4.98 3.76 -19.29
C SER A 21 3.89 4.66 -18.75
N ILE A 22 3.37 5.53 -19.61
CA ILE A 22 2.21 6.39 -19.33
C ILE A 22 1.05 5.88 -20.18
N VAL A 23 -0.04 5.49 -19.52
CA VAL A 23 -1.26 4.97 -20.14
C VAL A 23 -2.39 5.95 -19.91
N PHE A 24 -3.07 6.33 -20.98
CA PHE A 24 -4.28 7.14 -20.96
C PHE A 24 -5.31 6.53 -21.93
N ASP A 25 -6.17 5.66 -21.40
CA ASP A 25 -7.01 4.74 -22.17
C ASP A 25 -6.22 3.99 -23.26
N GLU A 26 -6.51 4.24 -24.53
CA GLU A 26 -5.88 3.58 -25.68
C GLU A 26 -4.51 4.19 -26.04
N ILE A 27 -4.17 5.35 -25.47
CA ILE A 27 -2.91 6.04 -25.73
C ILE A 27 -1.87 5.51 -24.75
N VAL A 28 -0.88 4.78 -25.26
CA VAL A 28 0.28 4.33 -24.49
C VAL A 28 1.51 5.06 -24.97
N THR A 29 2.25 5.66 -24.03
CA THR A 29 3.56 6.26 -24.26
C THR A 29 4.61 5.52 -23.45
N HIS A 30 5.59 4.93 -24.14
CA HIS A 30 6.77 4.33 -23.55
C HIS A 30 7.93 5.30 -23.65
N ILE A 31 8.62 5.49 -22.53
CA ILE A 31 9.76 6.39 -22.40
C ILE A 31 10.91 5.56 -21.86
N SER A 32 12.07 5.63 -22.49
CA SER A 32 13.23 4.88 -22.04
C SER A 32 14.52 5.69 -22.11
N SER A 33 15.42 5.45 -21.17
CA SER A 33 16.78 5.98 -21.15
C SER A 33 17.72 4.96 -20.53
N ASP A 34 18.99 4.99 -20.93
CA ASP A 34 20.04 4.32 -20.18
C ASP A 34 20.26 5.09 -18.85
N ILE A 35 20.58 4.39 -17.76
CA ILE A 35 20.91 5.05 -16.49
C ILE A 35 22.13 5.96 -16.71
N ASP A 36 22.08 7.16 -16.11
CA ASP A 36 23.07 8.24 -16.27
C ASP A 36 23.15 8.85 -17.70
N SER A 37 22.26 8.46 -18.61
CA SER A 37 22.12 9.07 -19.93
C SER A 37 21.08 10.19 -19.92
N ASN A 38 21.40 11.28 -20.61
CA ASN A 38 20.46 12.36 -20.90
C ASN A 38 19.68 12.11 -22.20
N LEU A 39 19.92 11.01 -22.92
CA LEU A 39 19.23 10.72 -24.17
C LEU A 39 17.98 9.88 -23.90
N VAL A 40 16.82 10.47 -24.09
CA VAL A 40 15.52 9.86 -23.80
C VAL A 40 14.80 9.52 -25.10
N LYS A 41 14.39 8.26 -25.23
CA LYS A 41 13.55 7.79 -26.33
C LYS A 41 12.09 7.75 -25.92
N ILE A 42 11.23 8.24 -26.80
CA ILE A 42 9.78 8.33 -26.58
C ILE A 42 9.09 7.63 -27.75
N GLU A 43 8.35 6.57 -27.44
CA GLU A 43 7.53 5.81 -28.38
C GLU A 43 6.06 5.95 -27.95
N ARG A 44 5.20 6.41 -28.85
CA ARG A 44 3.76 6.56 -28.58
C ARG A 44 2.95 5.77 -29.59
N SER A 45 1.90 5.09 -29.14
CA SER A 45 0.97 4.35 -30.00
C SER A 45 0.51 5.21 -31.18
N GLY A 46 0.75 4.72 -32.40
CA GLY A 46 0.35 5.40 -33.64
C GLY A 46 1.21 6.60 -34.05
N LYS A 47 2.34 6.87 -33.38
CA LYS A 47 3.30 7.92 -33.75
C LYS A 47 4.70 7.33 -33.99
N SER A 48 5.53 8.06 -34.75
CA SER A 48 6.95 7.72 -34.91
C SER A 48 7.71 7.92 -33.60
N GLU A 49 8.75 7.11 -33.36
CA GLU A 49 9.72 7.32 -32.29
C GLU A 49 10.28 8.74 -32.35
N LYS A 50 10.45 9.34 -31.17
CA LYS A 50 11.11 10.63 -30.99
C LYS A 50 12.22 10.49 -29.95
N THR A 51 13.21 11.35 -30.08
CA THR A 51 14.31 11.43 -29.12
C THR A 51 14.39 12.84 -28.58
N GLU A 52 14.52 12.94 -27.26
CA GLU A 52 14.68 14.19 -26.52
C GLU A 52 15.91 14.09 -25.62
N THR A 53 16.44 15.25 -25.23
CA THR A 53 17.59 15.31 -24.32
C THR A 53 17.15 15.94 -23.00
N GLY A 54 17.38 15.24 -21.89
CA GLY A 54 17.05 15.72 -20.55
C GLY A 54 16.88 14.60 -19.53
N ASP A 55 16.35 14.97 -18.37
CA ASP A 55 16.00 14.03 -17.32
C ASP A 55 14.72 13.26 -17.69
N ILE A 56 14.79 11.93 -17.65
CA ILE A 56 13.68 11.05 -18.06
C ILE A 56 12.42 11.28 -17.21
N HIS A 57 12.57 11.54 -15.90
CA HIS A 57 11.45 11.72 -14.99
C HIS A 57 10.75 13.06 -15.22
N GLN A 58 11.51 14.12 -15.48
CA GLN A 58 10.96 15.43 -15.86
C GLN A 58 10.26 15.36 -17.22
N ILE A 59 10.88 14.74 -18.23
CA ILE A 59 10.27 14.56 -19.56
C ILE A 59 8.96 13.76 -19.45
N ALA A 60 8.95 12.68 -18.66
CA ALA A 60 7.73 11.90 -18.44
C ALA A 60 6.64 12.70 -17.72
N SER A 61 7.00 13.50 -16.71
CA SER A 61 6.07 14.44 -16.06
C SER A 61 5.53 15.48 -17.04
N ASP A 62 6.35 16.00 -17.95
CA ASP A 62 5.94 16.98 -18.94
C ASP A 62 4.98 16.37 -19.97
N ILE A 63 5.21 15.11 -20.37
CA ILE A 63 4.27 14.36 -21.20
C ILE A 63 2.92 14.18 -20.50
N CYS A 64 2.90 13.95 -19.18
CA CYS A 64 1.65 13.87 -18.43
C CYS A 64 0.83 15.17 -18.52
N ASN A 65 1.45 16.34 -18.71
CA ASN A 65 0.72 17.61 -18.88
C ASN A 65 -0.16 17.63 -20.13
N GLU A 66 0.11 16.80 -21.14
CA GLU A 66 -0.75 16.67 -22.33
C GLU A 66 -2.17 16.16 -21.99
N PHE A 67 -2.31 15.46 -20.86
CA PHE A 67 -3.57 14.87 -20.40
C PHE A 67 -4.28 15.71 -19.33
N ILE A 68 -3.78 16.91 -19.06
CA ILE A 68 -4.28 17.81 -18.01
C ILE A 68 -4.97 19.01 -18.68
N GLU A 69 -6.29 19.11 -18.53
CA GLU A 69 -7.08 20.24 -19.03
C GLU A 69 -7.35 21.24 -17.91
N ASN A 70 -6.91 22.49 -18.08
CA ASN A 70 -7.15 23.57 -17.09
C ASN A 70 -6.72 23.19 -15.66
N GLY A 71 -5.64 22.41 -15.55
CA GLY A 71 -5.12 21.91 -14.29
C GLY A 71 -5.87 20.74 -13.65
N LEU A 72 -6.85 20.18 -14.35
CA LEU A 72 -7.62 19.02 -13.92
C LEU A 72 -7.27 17.78 -14.75
N LEU A 73 -7.02 16.68 -14.05
CA LEU A 73 -6.94 15.35 -14.66
C LEU A 73 -8.16 14.53 -14.21
N GLU A 74 -9.01 14.12 -15.16
CA GLU A 74 -10.20 13.32 -14.90
C GLU A 74 -10.03 11.88 -15.41
N SER A 75 -10.26 10.90 -14.55
CA SER A 75 -10.25 9.47 -14.92
C SER A 75 -11.26 8.67 -14.08
N GLU A 76 -11.63 7.46 -14.48
CA GLU A 76 -12.30 6.52 -13.57
C GLU A 76 -11.28 5.90 -12.61
N ASN A 77 -10.19 5.38 -13.14
CA ASN A 77 -9.12 4.73 -12.39
C ASN A 77 -7.79 5.47 -12.59
N PHE A 78 -7.18 5.89 -11.49
CA PHE A 78 -5.89 6.56 -11.45
C PHE A 78 -4.87 5.68 -10.74
N GLN A 79 -3.78 5.32 -11.40
CA GLN A 79 -2.73 4.48 -10.80
C GLN A 79 -1.34 5.05 -11.01
N ILE A 80 -0.52 5.05 -9.95
CA ILE A 80 0.88 5.45 -10.04
C ILE A 80 1.75 4.45 -9.28
N ASP A 81 2.73 3.85 -9.96
CA ASP A 81 3.44 2.68 -9.43
C ASP A 81 4.95 2.75 -9.74
N LYS A 82 5.76 2.60 -8.69
CA LYS A 82 7.23 2.56 -8.70
C LYS A 82 7.93 3.73 -9.35
N THR A 83 7.20 4.81 -9.63
CA THR A 83 7.72 5.90 -10.41
C THR A 83 8.27 7.03 -9.57
N LYS A 84 9.35 7.62 -10.06
CA LYS A 84 9.99 8.78 -9.46
C LYS A 84 9.58 10.09 -10.14
N ILE A 85 8.62 10.06 -11.07
CA ILE A 85 8.15 11.29 -11.73
C ILE A 85 7.66 12.31 -10.69
N PRO A 86 8.00 13.60 -10.84
CA PRO A 86 7.37 14.64 -10.06
C PRO A 86 5.88 14.75 -10.41
N VAL A 87 5.13 15.43 -9.53
CA VAL A 87 3.75 15.82 -9.87
C VAL A 87 3.81 16.81 -11.06
N PRO A 88 3.06 16.57 -12.15
CA PRO A 88 3.08 17.46 -13.31
C PRO A 88 2.78 18.90 -12.92
N SER A 89 3.56 19.84 -13.47
CA SER A 89 3.54 21.25 -13.08
C SER A 89 2.17 21.91 -13.26
N ASN A 90 1.40 21.50 -14.27
CA ASN A 90 0.06 22.03 -14.50
C ASN A 90 -1.01 21.37 -13.60
N LEU A 91 -0.71 20.28 -12.90
CA LEU A 91 -1.69 19.52 -12.13
C LEU A 91 -2.11 20.24 -10.84
N GLN A 92 -3.35 20.72 -10.83
CA GLN A 92 -3.99 21.30 -9.65
C GLN A 92 -4.82 20.26 -8.91
N LYS A 93 -5.61 19.46 -9.65
CA LYS A 93 -6.55 18.48 -9.08
C LYS A 93 -6.63 17.20 -9.92
N ILE A 94 -6.90 16.10 -9.24
CA ILE A 94 -7.21 14.78 -9.80
C ILE A 94 -8.64 14.45 -9.38
N ARG A 95 -9.52 14.27 -10.36
CA ARG A 95 -10.86 13.72 -10.11
C ARG A 95 -10.90 12.30 -10.62
N CYS A 96 -10.96 11.35 -9.69
CA CYS A 96 -11.09 9.94 -10.04
C CYS A 96 -12.11 9.21 -9.15
N SER A 97 -12.59 8.07 -9.64
CA SER A 97 -13.44 7.19 -8.84
C SER A 97 -12.58 6.26 -7.97
N ARG A 98 -11.46 5.77 -8.51
CA ARG A 98 -10.52 4.88 -7.83
C ARG A 98 -9.09 5.35 -7.97
N PHE A 99 -8.34 5.30 -6.87
CA PHE A 99 -6.91 5.62 -6.83
C PHE A 99 -6.08 4.43 -6.33
N SER A 100 -4.85 4.30 -6.83
CA SER A 100 -3.86 3.35 -6.32
C SER A 100 -2.45 3.89 -6.44
N SER A 101 -1.67 3.79 -5.37
CA SER A 101 -0.24 4.13 -5.37
C SER A 101 0.62 3.01 -4.80
N ALA A 102 1.82 2.87 -5.35
CA ALA A 102 2.84 1.99 -4.80
C ALA A 102 4.26 2.48 -5.04
N PHE A 103 5.10 2.42 -4.01
CA PHE A 103 6.55 2.61 -4.04
C PHE A 103 7.00 3.91 -4.72
N LEU A 104 6.38 5.05 -4.37
CA LEU A 104 6.73 6.33 -4.97
C LEU A 104 7.97 6.96 -4.33
N GLY A 105 8.25 6.61 -3.06
CA GLY A 105 9.40 7.13 -2.30
C GLY A 105 9.34 8.64 -2.04
N ASP A 106 10.36 9.18 -1.35
CA ASP A 106 10.62 10.62 -1.15
C ASP A 106 9.41 11.52 -0.83
N GLN A 107 8.48 11.06 0.02
CA GLN A 107 7.22 11.77 0.32
C GLN A 107 6.32 12.03 -0.90
N LYS A 108 6.62 11.49 -2.09
CA LYS A 108 5.88 11.77 -3.32
C LYS A 108 4.42 11.32 -3.20
N VAL A 109 4.14 10.25 -2.46
CA VAL A 109 2.78 9.80 -2.17
C VAL A 109 1.91 10.90 -1.56
N ILE A 110 2.46 11.70 -0.62
CA ILE A 110 1.74 12.82 0.00
C ILE A 110 1.35 13.84 -1.06
N LYS A 111 2.32 14.24 -1.90
CA LYS A 111 2.10 15.23 -2.96
C LYS A 111 1.03 14.79 -3.96
N TRP A 112 0.96 13.50 -4.28
CA TRP A 112 -0.07 12.96 -5.17
C TRP A 112 -1.44 12.86 -4.48
N LEU A 113 -1.49 12.41 -3.22
CA LEU A 113 -2.72 12.33 -2.43
C LEU A 113 -3.37 13.71 -2.20
N GLU A 114 -2.56 14.75 -2.00
CA GLU A 114 -3.01 16.15 -1.88
C GLU A 114 -3.75 16.66 -3.12
N LYS A 115 -3.53 16.06 -4.29
CA LYS A 115 -4.22 16.44 -5.54
C LYS A 115 -5.58 15.79 -5.68
N LEU A 116 -5.92 14.77 -4.88
CA LEU A 116 -7.20 14.09 -4.97
C LEU A 116 -8.35 15.03 -4.57
N ASP A 117 -9.36 15.14 -5.42
CA ASP A 117 -10.55 15.97 -5.22
C ASP A 117 -11.79 15.10 -5.04
N GLY A 118 -12.48 15.26 -3.90
CA GLY A 118 -13.73 14.56 -3.58
C GLY A 118 -13.57 13.19 -2.91
N GLY A 119 -14.69 12.45 -2.83
CA GLY A 119 -14.76 11.11 -2.21
C GLY A 119 -14.20 10.03 -3.12
N VAL A 120 -12.87 9.94 -3.20
CA VAL A 120 -12.14 8.97 -4.02
C VAL A 120 -12.00 7.65 -3.24
N GLU A 121 -12.31 6.52 -3.86
CA GLU A 121 -11.98 5.20 -3.29
C GLU A 121 -10.47 4.90 -3.50
N ILE A 122 -9.69 4.82 -2.43
CA ILE A 122 -8.27 4.44 -2.52
C ILE A 122 -8.17 2.92 -2.36
N LEU A 123 -7.95 2.21 -3.46
CA LEU A 123 -7.85 0.75 -3.38
C LEU A 123 -6.57 0.32 -2.67
N LYS A 124 -5.46 0.99 -2.97
CA LYS A 124 -4.12 0.59 -2.52
C LYS A 124 -3.25 1.81 -2.25
N LEU A 125 -2.57 1.79 -1.12
CA LEU A 125 -1.46 2.67 -0.78
C LEU A 125 -0.34 1.79 -0.24
N THR A 126 0.78 1.71 -0.97
CA THR A 126 1.92 0.88 -0.57
C THR A 126 3.21 1.63 -0.62
N GLU A 127 3.88 1.77 0.51
CA GLU A 127 5.11 2.53 0.60
C GLU A 127 6.10 1.85 1.53
N ASN A 128 7.36 1.88 1.10
CA ASN A 128 8.49 1.31 1.81
C ASN A 128 9.54 2.42 1.96
N GLY A 129 9.55 3.06 3.12
CA GLY A 129 10.33 4.27 3.38
C GLY A 129 9.63 5.15 4.39
N VAL A 130 10.38 6.07 5.01
CA VAL A 130 9.83 7.00 6.00
C VAL A 130 8.92 8.01 5.30
N ILE A 131 7.64 8.08 5.66
CA ILE A 131 6.65 9.05 5.17
C ILE A 131 6.13 9.85 6.35
N LYS A 132 6.40 11.15 6.35
CA LYS A 132 5.96 12.10 7.37
C LYS A 132 4.69 12.79 6.91
N GLY A 133 3.76 13.03 7.84
CA GLY A 133 2.46 13.63 7.58
C GLY A 133 1.43 12.65 6.99
N LEU A 134 1.79 11.36 6.82
CA LEU A 134 0.86 10.38 6.29
C LEU A 134 -0.31 10.18 7.25
N GLY A 135 -0.03 10.06 8.56
CA GLY A 135 -1.06 9.80 9.58
C GLY A 135 -2.14 10.87 9.64
N THR A 136 -1.79 12.12 9.30
CA THR A 136 -2.71 13.25 9.31
C THR A 136 -3.51 13.42 8.01
N MET A 137 -3.28 12.60 6.98
CA MET A 137 -4.00 12.72 5.72
C MET A 137 -5.41 12.17 5.83
N GLU A 138 -6.41 13.03 5.62
CA GLU A 138 -7.83 12.65 5.54
C GLU A 138 -8.09 11.57 4.48
N GLN A 139 -7.27 11.53 3.42
CA GLN A 139 -7.32 10.53 2.36
C GLN A 139 -7.15 9.10 2.88
N LEU A 140 -6.43 8.87 3.99
CA LEU A 140 -6.24 7.53 4.54
C LEU A 140 -7.55 6.83 4.92
N LYS A 141 -8.56 7.61 5.32
CA LYS A 141 -9.91 7.12 5.66
C LYS A 141 -10.63 6.50 4.46
N ASN A 142 -10.14 6.79 3.25
CA ASN A 142 -10.70 6.27 2.01
C ASN A 142 -9.95 5.04 1.47
N VAL A 143 -8.94 4.52 2.19
CA VAL A 143 -8.22 3.31 1.77
C VAL A 143 -9.07 2.07 2.04
N THR A 144 -9.46 1.31 1.02
CA THR A 144 -10.48 0.24 1.14
C THR A 144 -9.95 -1.19 0.99
N LYS A 145 -8.73 -1.41 0.48
CA LYS A 145 -8.19 -2.78 0.35
C LYS A 145 -6.83 -2.98 0.99
N GLU A 146 -5.83 -2.20 0.60
CA GLU A 146 -4.44 -2.43 1.01
C GLU A 146 -3.80 -1.12 1.50
N LEU A 147 -3.44 -1.09 2.78
CA LEU A 147 -2.59 -0.07 3.37
C LEU A 147 -1.29 -0.74 3.83
N ILE A 148 -0.21 -0.46 3.11
CA ILE A 148 1.15 -0.91 3.47
C ILE A 148 2.00 0.35 3.64
N ALA A 149 2.39 0.68 4.86
CA ALA A 149 3.24 1.84 5.14
C ALA A 149 4.34 1.45 6.12
N VAL A 150 5.51 1.10 5.56
CA VAL A 150 6.64 0.56 6.34
C VAL A 150 7.61 1.69 6.72
N GLY A 151 7.18 2.53 7.66
CA GLY A 151 7.88 3.75 8.07
C GLY A 151 6.97 4.95 7.95
N CYS A 152 6.01 5.10 8.86
CA CYS A 152 5.08 6.22 8.84
C CYS A 152 4.95 6.84 10.23
N ASP A 153 4.22 7.94 10.31
CA ASP A 153 3.98 8.69 11.53
C ASP A 153 2.55 8.56 12.06
N ILE A 154 1.85 7.49 11.68
CA ILE A 154 0.54 7.08 12.20
C ILE A 154 0.67 6.71 13.69
N SER A 155 -0.09 7.41 14.53
CA SER A 155 -0.28 7.16 15.96
C SER A 155 -1.48 6.25 16.23
N ASP A 156 -1.65 5.86 17.50
CA ASP A 156 -2.82 5.08 17.94
C ASP A 156 -4.16 5.76 17.60
N GLU A 157 -4.25 7.08 17.80
CA GLU A 157 -5.47 7.86 17.50
C GLU A 157 -5.75 7.89 15.99
N GLU A 158 -4.72 8.05 15.17
CA GLU A 158 -4.86 8.05 13.72
C GLU A 158 -5.23 6.66 13.19
N LEU A 159 -4.67 5.59 13.78
CA LEU A 159 -5.02 4.20 13.47
C LEU A 159 -6.49 3.89 13.75
N GLU A 160 -7.04 4.39 14.86
CA GLU A 160 -8.48 4.22 15.20
C GLU A 160 -9.42 4.91 14.21
N ASN A 161 -8.96 5.98 13.57
CA ASN A 161 -9.75 6.72 12.59
C ASN A 161 -9.67 6.11 11.18
N LEU A 162 -8.84 5.10 10.98
CA LEU A 162 -8.79 4.35 9.75
C LEU A 162 -10.03 3.47 9.60
N ARG A 163 -10.25 2.98 8.38
CA ARG A 163 -11.30 1.98 8.18
C ARG A 163 -10.90 0.69 8.86
N ASP A 164 -11.86 -0.03 9.41
CA ASP A 164 -11.54 -1.32 9.98
C ASP A 164 -11.35 -2.39 8.88
N ASP A 165 -12.09 -2.29 7.76
CA ASP A 165 -12.30 -3.36 6.78
C ASP A 165 -11.17 -3.66 5.77
N TYR A 166 -9.91 -3.48 6.16
CA TYR A 166 -8.76 -3.74 5.31
C TYR A 166 -8.62 -5.22 4.95
N CYS A 167 -8.37 -5.50 3.66
CA CYS A 167 -7.85 -6.82 3.29
C CYS A 167 -6.41 -6.95 3.81
N ARG A 168 -5.57 -5.94 3.59
CA ARG A 168 -4.17 -5.96 4.03
C ARG A 168 -3.82 -4.68 4.77
N LEU A 169 -3.49 -4.83 6.05
CA LEU A 169 -2.97 -3.78 6.89
C LEU A 169 -1.55 -4.14 7.29
N VAL A 170 -0.57 -3.44 6.71
CA VAL A 170 0.84 -3.57 7.07
C VAL A 170 1.36 -2.21 7.49
N LEU A 171 1.53 -2.00 8.79
CA LEU A 171 1.95 -0.72 9.34
C LEU A 171 3.22 -0.85 10.15
N HIS A 172 4.11 0.12 9.98
CA HIS A 172 5.25 0.31 10.86
C HIS A 172 5.32 1.78 11.24
N SER A 173 5.07 2.05 12.51
CA SER A 173 5.28 3.38 13.09
C SER A 173 5.78 3.26 14.52
N GLU A 174 6.77 4.10 14.86
CA GLU A 174 7.27 4.23 16.23
C GLU A 174 6.29 4.98 17.16
N LYS A 175 5.24 5.61 16.59
CA LYS A 175 4.17 6.27 17.36
C LYS A 175 3.06 5.32 17.80
N LEU A 176 3.03 4.10 17.24
CA LEU A 176 2.08 3.08 17.66
C LEU A 176 2.53 2.44 18.96
N THR A 177 1.58 2.20 19.84
CA THR A 177 1.77 1.46 21.10
C THR A 177 1.02 0.14 21.09
N GLU A 178 1.31 -0.72 22.07
CA GLU A 178 0.59 -1.96 22.30
C GLU A 178 -0.93 -1.76 22.45
N LYS A 179 -1.36 -0.61 22.96
CA LYS A 179 -2.79 -0.31 23.17
C LYS A 179 -3.51 -0.04 21.86
N GLY A 180 -2.94 0.78 20.99
CA GLY A 180 -3.50 1.03 19.65
C GLY A 180 -3.52 -0.24 18.80
N VAL A 181 -2.41 -1.01 18.82
CA VAL A 181 -2.33 -2.28 18.09
C VAL A 181 -3.35 -3.30 18.60
N LYS A 182 -3.55 -3.40 19.91
CA LYS A 182 -4.58 -4.27 20.48
C LYS A 182 -5.99 -3.93 19.97
N ARG A 183 -6.36 -2.65 19.95
CA ARG A 183 -7.68 -2.21 19.47
C ARG A 183 -7.86 -2.51 17.97
N ALA A 184 -6.87 -2.20 17.15
CA ALA A 184 -6.90 -2.51 15.72
C ALA A 184 -6.98 -4.03 15.47
N LEU A 185 -6.32 -4.82 16.30
CA LEU A 185 -6.40 -6.28 16.25
C LEU A 185 -7.80 -6.80 16.58
N GLU A 186 -8.46 -6.28 17.62
CA GLU A 186 -9.85 -6.65 17.96
C GLU A 186 -10.78 -6.41 16.76
N ASN A 187 -10.68 -5.24 16.12
CA ASN A 187 -11.47 -4.90 14.94
C ASN A 187 -11.16 -5.82 13.74
N TYR A 188 -9.89 -6.18 13.53
CA TYR A 188 -9.48 -7.09 12.45
C TYR A 188 -10.06 -8.50 12.62
N LEU A 189 -10.07 -9.03 13.85
CA LEU A 189 -10.57 -10.38 14.14
C LEU A 189 -12.09 -10.51 13.99
N GLU A 190 -12.84 -9.43 14.18
CA GLU A 190 -14.31 -9.41 14.02
C GLU A 190 -14.78 -9.43 12.56
N GLN A 191 -13.89 -9.19 11.60
CA GLN A 191 -14.27 -9.02 10.20
C GLN A 191 -14.53 -10.34 9.45
N PRO A 192 -15.35 -10.29 8.38
CA PRO A 192 -15.46 -11.38 7.43
C PRO A 192 -14.12 -11.69 6.77
N GLN A 193 -13.61 -12.89 7.04
CA GLN A 193 -12.30 -13.32 6.56
C GLN A 193 -12.33 -13.67 5.06
N LYS A 194 -11.35 -13.17 4.31
CA LYS A 194 -11.15 -13.45 2.88
C LYS A 194 -9.73 -13.95 2.65
N ALA A 195 -9.56 -14.90 1.72
CA ALA A 195 -8.22 -15.38 1.36
C ALA A 195 -7.29 -14.21 1.01
N GLY A 196 -6.12 -14.19 1.65
CA GLY A 196 -5.12 -13.14 1.48
C GLY A 196 -5.23 -11.96 2.45
N ASN A 197 -6.12 -12.00 3.46
CA ASN A 197 -6.10 -11.00 4.51
C ASN A 197 -4.82 -11.10 5.34
N VAL A 198 -4.23 -9.95 5.65
CA VAL A 198 -3.00 -9.84 6.46
C VAL A 198 -3.13 -8.66 7.42
N PHE A 199 -2.82 -8.93 8.69
CA PHE A 199 -2.55 -7.92 9.70
C PHE A 199 -1.08 -8.03 10.09
N ASP A 200 -0.28 -7.01 9.86
CA ASP A 200 1.15 -6.98 10.22
C ASP A 200 1.49 -5.58 10.74
N VAL A 201 1.58 -5.44 12.06
CA VAL A 201 1.80 -4.14 12.70
C VAL A 201 3.06 -4.18 13.55
N ARG A 202 3.94 -3.19 13.30
CA ARG A 202 5.12 -2.92 14.10
C ARG A 202 4.92 -1.66 14.93
N PHE A 203 5.20 -1.77 16.21
CA PHE A 203 4.92 -0.75 17.21
C PHE A 203 6.03 -0.67 18.27
N LYS A 204 6.05 0.41 19.04
CA LYS A 204 6.96 0.60 20.16
C LYS A 204 6.16 0.48 21.46
N ALA A 205 6.50 -0.49 22.29
CA ALA A 205 5.81 -0.66 23.56
C ALA A 205 6.02 0.57 24.46
N SER A 206 4.97 0.95 25.18
CA SER A 206 5.01 2.09 26.11
C SER A 206 5.85 1.81 27.36
N SER A 207 5.99 0.52 27.71
CA SER A 207 6.74 0.04 28.87
C SER A 207 7.95 -0.76 28.44
N THR A 208 9.08 -0.61 29.15
CA THR A 208 10.28 -1.44 28.98
C THR A 208 10.09 -2.87 29.48
N ASP A 209 9.11 -3.08 30.38
CA ASP A 209 8.77 -4.39 30.95
C ASP A 209 7.58 -5.02 30.22
N PHE A 210 7.28 -4.58 29.00
CA PHE A 210 6.16 -5.10 28.22
C PHE A 210 6.34 -6.58 27.92
N ASP A 211 5.36 -7.40 28.31
CA ASP A 211 5.31 -8.81 27.94
C ASP A 211 4.39 -8.98 26.71
N LYS A 212 4.83 -9.78 25.73
CA LYS A 212 4.05 -10.01 24.50
C LYS A 212 2.64 -10.54 24.75
N ASN A 213 2.40 -11.25 25.86
CA ASN A 213 1.07 -11.74 26.21
C ASN A 213 0.13 -10.60 26.63
N ASP A 214 0.65 -9.46 27.07
CA ASP A 214 -0.16 -8.29 27.41
C ASP A 214 -0.88 -7.71 26.18
N LEU A 215 -0.34 -7.88 24.98
CA LEU A 215 -1.04 -7.54 23.72
C LEU A 215 -2.37 -8.28 23.60
N PHE A 216 -2.40 -9.53 24.06
CA PHE A 216 -3.53 -10.43 23.90
C PHE A 216 -4.42 -10.53 25.15
N LYS A 217 -3.92 -10.06 26.28
CA LYS A 217 -4.60 -10.12 27.56
C LYS A 217 -5.91 -9.35 27.51
N GLY A 218 -7.02 -10.06 27.72
CA GLY A 218 -8.36 -9.46 27.69
C GLY A 218 -8.84 -9.10 26.28
N LEU A 219 -8.27 -9.70 25.22
CA LEU A 219 -8.96 -9.79 23.93
C LEU A 219 -10.21 -10.64 24.12
N MET A 220 -11.39 -10.02 24.05
CA MET A 220 -12.64 -10.76 24.24
C MET A 220 -12.84 -11.78 23.11
N LYS A 221 -13.29 -12.99 23.45
CA LYS A 221 -13.62 -14.07 22.51
C LYS A 221 -12.43 -14.69 21.76
N ALA A 222 -11.20 -14.29 22.10
CA ALA A 222 -9.98 -14.86 21.54
C ALA A 222 -9.33 -15.84 22.54
N GLU A 223 -8.97 -17.03 22.08
CA GLU A 223 -8.10 -17.96 22.79
C GLU A 223 -6.77 -18.07 22.04
N ILE A 224 -5.65 -18.03 22.76
CA ILE A 224 -4.31 -18.06 22.18
C ILE A 224 -3.52 -19.25 22.69
N THR A 225 -2.95 -20.00 21.76
CA THR A 225 -2.07 -21.13 22.04
C THR A 225 -0.72 -20.89 21.41
N TRP A 226 0.33 -20.74 22.21
CA TRP A 226 1.70 -20.62 21.71
C TRP A 226 2.22 -22.00 21.28
N GLU A 227 2.65 -22.10 20.03
CA GLU A 227 3.27 -23.32 19.49
C GLU A 227 4.80 -23.27 19.66
N GLN A 228 5.38 -22.08 19.48
CA GLN A 228 6.80 -21.79 19.64
C GLN A 228 6.98 -20.44 20.33
N TYR A 229 8.23 -20.04 20.58
CA TYR A 229 8.51 -18.74 21.17
C TYR A 229 7.97 -17.57 20.33
N PHE A 230 7.94 -17.69 19.01
CA PHE A 230 7.52 -16.60 18.11
C PHE A 230 6.24 -16.90 17.32
N SER A 231 5.66 -18.11 17.42
CA SER A 231 4.46 -18.51 16.69
C SER A 231 3.32 -18.94 17.63
N PHE A 232 2.10 -18.59 17.26
CA PHE A 232 0.90 -18.90 18.04
C PHE A 232 -0.31 -19.11 17.12
N LYS A 233 -1.33 -19.78 17.66
CA LYS A 233 -2.66 -19.89 17.07
C LYS A 233 -3.62 -18.97 17.81
N ILE A 234 -4.54 -18.34 17.08
CA ILE A 234 -5.69 -17.64 17.66
C ILE A 234 -6.96 -18.35 17.23
N SER A 235 -7.82 -18.68 18.20
CA SER A 235 -9.20 -19.08 17.96
C SER A 235 -10.12 -17.95 18.39
N TYR A 236 -10.87 -17.37 17.47
CA TYR A 236 -11.75 -16.23 17.71
C TYR A 236 -13.22 -16.62 17.52
N SER A 237 -14.04 -16.44 18.55
CA SER A 237 -15.48 -16.73 18.51
C SER A 237 -16.28 -15.52 18.05
N LEU A 238 -16.88 -15.59 16.86
CA LEU A 238 -17.79 -14.56 16.35
C LEU A 238 -19.13 -14.56 17.10
N ASN A 239 -19.84 -13.44 17.07
CA ASN A 239 -21.19 -13.32 17.66
C ASN A 239 -22.21 -14.31 17.07
N CYS A 240 -21.99 -14.79 15.84
CA CYS A 240 -22.82 -15.82 15.21
C CYS A 240 -22.52 -17.26 15.68
N GLY A 241 -21.58 -17.44 16.63
CA GLY A 241 -21.15 -18.74 17.14
C GLY A 241 -20.10 -19.44 16.27
N LYS A 242 -19.75 -18.89 15.10
CA LYS A 242 -18.66 -19.41 14.26
C LYS A 242 -17.31 -19.11 14.91
N ILE A 243 -16.45 -20.12 14.97
CA ILE A 243 -15.05 -19.96 15.39
C ILE A 243 -14.18 -19.76 14.15
N LEU A 244 -13.28 -18.80 14.21
CA LEU A 244 -12.27 -18.51 13.20
C LEU A 244 -10.89 -18.81 13.77
N GLU A 245 -10.03 -19.46 12.99
CA GLU A 245 -8.68 -19.81 13.40
C GLU A 245 -7.65 -19.01 12.58
N TYR A 246 -6.60 -18.55 13.27
CA TYR A 246 -5.55 -17.75 12.67
C TYR A 246 -4.15 -18.24 13.03
N ASP A 247 -3.22 -18.06 12.10
CA ASP A 247 -1.79 -18.21 12.33
C ASP A 247 -1.20 -16.85 12.71
N GLY A 248 -0.54 -16.82 13.86
CA GLY A 248 0.07 -15.64 14.44
C GLY A 248 1.58 -15.78 14.58
N PHE A 249 2.29 -14.67 14.37
CA PHE A 249 3.70 -14.54 14.63
C PHE A 249 3.95 -13.27 15.44
N TYR A 250 4.85 -13.36 16.41
CA TYR A 250 5.29 -12.25 17.23
C TYR A 250 6.81 -12.20 17.26
N PHE A 251 7.37 -11.02 17.00
CA PHE A 251 8.81 -10.79 17.02
C PHE A 251 9.15 -9.59 17.91
N ASP A 252 10.15 -9.78 18.76
CA ASP A 252 10.87 -8.69 19.41
C ASP A 252 12.09 -8.36 18.53
N LEU A 253 12.21 -7.10 18.11
CA LEU A 253 13.20 -6.66 17.14
C LEU A 253 14.34 -5.92 17.85
N GLU A 254 15.57 -6.06 17.32
CA GLU A 254 16.78 -5.52 17.95
C GLU A 254 16.76 -4.00 18.19
N ASN A 255 15.91 -3.25 17.48
CA ASN A 255 15.73 -1.82 17.65
C ASN A 255 14.69 -1.43 18.72
N GLY A 256 14.23 -2.40 19.54
CA GLY A 256 13.24 -2.18 20.59
C GLY A 256 11.81 -2.01 20.05
N LEU A 257 11.55 -2.46 18.81
CA LEU A 257 10.22 -2.53 18.25
C LEU A 257 9.67 -3.95 18.39
N HIS A 258 8.36 -4.03 18.50
CA HIS A 258 7.63 -5.28 18.48
C HIS A 258 6.87 -5.40 17.15
N SER A 259 6.71 -6.63 16.67
CA SER A 259 5.93 -6.94 15.47
C SER A 259 4.92 -8.03 15.80
N VAL A 260 3.65 -7.78 15.50
CA VAL A 260 2.60 -8.80 15.50
C VAL A 260 2.10 -8.99 14.08
N LYS A 261 2.07 -10.24 13.64
CA LYS A 261 1.58 -10.62 12.32
C LYS A 261 0.55 -11.71 12.45
N ILE A 262 -0.60 -11.53 11.82
CA ILE A 262 -1.70 -12.49 11.81
C ILE A 262 -2.14 -12.69 10.36
N MET A 263 -2.24 -13.96 9.99
CA MET A 263 -2.66 -14.39 8.67
C MET A 263 -3.79 -15.40 8.84
N ILE A 264 -4.75 -15.35 7.92
CA ILE A 264 -5.69 -16.47 7.77
C ILE A 264 -4.86 -17.65 7.26
N PRO A 265 -4.93 -18.83 7.89
CA PRO A 265 -4.35 -20.05 7.37
C PRO A 265 -4.96 -20.24 5.99
N MET A 266 -4.14 -20.06 4.95
CA MET A 266 -4.62 -20.42 3.63
C MET A 266 -4.84 -21.92 3.66
N ASP A 267 -5.91 -22.40 3.01
CA ASP A 267 -5.99 -23.76 2.49
C ASP A 267 -4.91 -23.94 1.41
N TRP A 268 -3.65 -23.65 1.72
CA TRP A 268 -2.51 -24.00 0.91
C TRP A 268 -2.27 -25.49 1.14
N LYS A 269 -3.08 -26.30 0.48
CA LYS A 269 -2.67 -27.66 0.16
C LYS A 269 -1.59 -27.51 -0.89
N PRO A 270 -0.32 -27.87 -0.64
CA PRO A 270 0.58 -28.11 -1.74
C PRO A 270 -0.16 -29.06 -2.67
N ARG A 271 -0.37 -28.67 -3.93
CA ARG A 271 -0.64 -29.68 -4.95
C ARG A 271 0.62 -30.53 -4.95
N LEU A 272 0.56 -31.66 -4.27
CA LEU A 272 1.39 -32.79 -4.62
C LEU A 272 1.19 -32.91 -6.12
N ARG A 273 2.24 -32.59 -6.91
CA ARG A 273 2.29 -33.14 -8.26
C ARG A 273 2.07 -34.61 -8.02
N ASP A 274 0.95 -35.13 -8.52
CA ASP A 274 0.63 -36.54 -8.43
C ASP A 274 1.87 -37.31 -8.89
N GLY A 275 2.61 -37.77 -7.89
CA GLY A 275 3.73 -38.64 -8.03
C GLY A 275 3.11 -40.02 -8.11
N ASN A 276 3.29 -40.64 -9.27
CA ASN A 276 3.01 -42.03 -9.62
C ASN A 276 1.59 -42.26 -10.14
N THR A 277 1.35 -42.97 -11.25
CA THR A 277 2.18 -43.73 -12.19
C THR A 277 1.19 -44.29 -13.22
N VAL A 278 1.51 -44.22 -14.52
CA VAL A 278 1.99 -45.36 -15.32
C VAL A 278 2.97 -44.81 -16.35
#